data_AF-A0AAU2YWM6-F1
#
_entry.id   AF-A0AAU2YWM6-F1
#
_cell.length_a   1.000
_cell.length_b   1.000
_cell.length_c   1.000
_cell.angle_alpha   90.00
_cell.angle_beta   90.00
_cell.angle_gamma   90.00
#
_symmetry.space_group_name_H-M   'P 1'
#
loop_
_entity.id
_entity.type
_entity.pdbx_description
1 polymer ?
#
loop_
_entity_poly.entity_id
_entity_poly.type
_entity_poly.pdbx_seq_one_letter_code
_entity_poly.pdbx_strand_id
1 'polypeptide(L)'
;MEKQRFQADRPTEGEETARHFVRVWAEAVIRQARRTREARQTSAGNARAHELGEDFSPGPEDLELDFRTQWAEEHLLVWCAHQLERWRGRLARERGETPPPENQDLKLARDALEHLDEAAFADEEARSPADRGSAGRALRGLPGQRLRLSLDGSTLFEVLDPERLDQEALKVVKSVEQELAGRAVAAYEDLAAGR
;
A
#
# COMPACT_ATOMS: atom_id res chain seq x y z
N MET A 1 21.16 9.59 -48.32
CA MET A 1 20.61 8.66 -47.31
C MET A 1 21.12 9.09 -45.96
N GLU A 2 20.40 10.00 -45.31
CA GLU A 2 20.67 10.39 -43.93
C GLU A 2 20.33 9.22 -43.02
N LYS A 3 21.31 8.79 -42.22
CA LYS A 3 21.09 7.85 -41.12
C LYS A 3 20.16 8.54 -40.15
N GLN A 4 18.91 8.06 -40.05
CA GLN A 4 18.05 8.28 -38.89
C GLN A 4 18.89 7.99 -37.65
N ARG A 5 19.32 9.05 -36.95
CA ARG A 5 19.83 8.94 -35.60
C ARG A 5 18.68 8.37 -34.77
N PHE A 6 18.78 7.10 -34.41
CA PHE A 6 17.97 6.51 -33.35
C PHE A 6 18.07 7.45 -32.14
N GLN A 7 16.99 8.15 -31.78
CA GLN A 7 16.87 8.86 -30.52
C GLN A 7 16.85 7.78 -29.43
N ALA A 8 18.03 7.38 -28.95
CA ALA A 8 18.15 6.29 -27.98
C ALA A 8 17.79 6.70 -26.53
N ASP A 9 17.37 7.95 -26.28
CA ASP A 9 17.26 8.50 -24.91
C ASP A 9 15.88 9.03 -24.51
N ARG A 10 14.85 8.90 -25.36
CA ARG A 10 13.49 9.29 -24.93
C ARG A 10 12.75 8.08 -24.35
N PRO A 11 12.21 8.20 -23.12
CA PRO A 11 11.36 7.16 -22.55
C PRO A 11 10.16 6.92 -23.46
N THR A 12 9.69 5.68 -23.50
CA THR A 12 8.44 5.36 -24.21
C THR A 12 7.25 5.99 -23.47
N GLU A 13 6.14 6.22 -24.18
CA GLU A 13 4.88 6.64 -23.55
C GLU A 13 4.44 5.66 -22.43
N GLY A 14 4.70 4.37 -22.63
CA GLY A 14 4.46 3.33 -21.63
C GLY A 14 5.32 3.52 -20.37
N GLU A 15 6.61 3.82 -20.52
CA GLU A 15 7.51 4.12 -19.41
C GLU A 15 7.07 5.39 -18.67
N GLU A 16 6.75 6.47 -19.41
CA GLU A 16 6.28 7.74 -18.81
C GLU A 16 4.99 7.54 -18.01
N THR A 17 4.02 6.82 -18.58
CA THR A 17 2.75 6.50 -17.94
C THR A 17 2.97 5.65 -16.69
N ALA A 18 3.80 4.60 -16.78
CA ALA A 18 4.10 3.74 -15.64
C ALA A 18 4.80 4.52 -14.52
N ARG A 19 5.75 5.40 -14.86
CA ARG A 19 6.43 6.27 -13.89
C ARG A 19 5.47 7.23 -13.21
N HIS A 20 4.55 7.83 -13.97
CA HIS A 20 3.51 8.69 -13.42
C HIS A 20 2.67 7.93 -12.39
N PHE A 21 2.19 6.73 -12.71
CA PHE A 21 1.41 5.93 -11.76
C PHE A 21 2.22 5.44 -10.54
N VAL A 22 3.51 5.13 -10.70
CA VAL A 22 4.39 4.86 -9.56
C VAL A 22 4.41 6.04 -8.59
N ARG A 23 4.54 7.27 -9.09
CA ARG A 23 4.49 8.48 -8.25
C ARG A 23 3.14 8.63 -7.58
N VAL A 24 2.04 8.54 -8.34
CA VAL A 24 0.67 8.68 -7.83
C VAL A 24 0.42 7.72 -6.67
N TRP A 25 0.76 6.45 -6.84
CA TRP A 25 0.51 5.43 -5.82
C TRP A 25 1.48 5.53 -4.64
N ALA A 26 2.73 5.94 -4.86
CA ALA A 26 3.66 6.15 -3.76
C ALA A 26 3.21 7.32 -2.87
N GLU A 27 2.75 8.43 -3.46
CA GLU A 27 2.14 9.52 -2.70
C GLU A 27 0.82 9.10 -2.02
N ALA A 28 0.03 8.23 -2.67
CA ALA A 28 -1.18 7.68 -2.07
C ALA A 28 -0.87 6.85 -0.82
N VAL A 29 0.14 5.98 -0.87
CA VAL A 29 0.60 5.20 0.30
C VAL A 29 1.01 6.13 1.45
N ILE A 30 1.79 7.18 1.18
CA ILE A 30 2.23 8.14 2.21
C ILE A 30 1.02 8.83 2.87
N ARG A 31 0.08 9.34 2.07
CA ARG A 31 -1.14 9.98 2.59
C ARG A 31 -1.98 8.99 3.40
N GLN A 32 -2.12 7.77 2.90
CA GLN A 32 -2.94 6.75 3.53
C GLN A 32 -2.31 6.24 4.83
N ALA A 33 -0.99 6.04 4.87
CA ALA A 33 -0.27 5.65 6.07
C ALA A 33 -0.44 6.68 7.20
N ARG A 34 -0.47 7.98 6.86
CA ARG A 34 -0.78 9.04 7.82
C ARG A 34 -2.20 8.91 8.36
N ARG A 35 -3.20 8.71 7.50
CA ARG A 35 -4.60 8.52 7.92
C ARG A 35 -4.78 7.30 8.80
N THR A 36 -4.17 6.18 8.45
CA THR A 36 -4.16 4.96 9.26
C THR A 36 -3.55 5.21 10.64
N ARG A 37 -2.44 5.95 10.72
CA ARG A 37 -1.82 6.31 12.01
C ARG A 37 -2.73 7.19 12.86
N GLU A 38 -3.34 8.21 12.25
CA GLU A 38 -4.31 9.09 12.92
C GLU A 38 -5.52 8.28 13.44
N ALA A 39 -6.11 7.40 12.62
CA ALA A 39 -7.23 6.54 13.01
C ALA A 39 -6.87 5.60 14.16
N ARG A 40 -5.69 4.96 14.11
CA ARG A 40 -5.17 4.12 15.21
C ARG A 40 -4.99 4.89 16.51
N GLN A 41 -4.44 6.09 16.43
CA GLN A 41 -4.22 6.94 17.62
C GLN A 41 -5.54 7.37 18.25
N THR A 42 -6.52 7.79 17.44
CA THR A 42 -7.87 8.14 17.90
C THR A 42 -8.55 6.94 18.55
N SER A 43 -8.63 5.81 17.84
CA SER A 43 -9.25 4.57 18.32
C SER A 43 -8.64 4.10 19.65
N ALA A 44 -7.31 4.04 19.76
CA ALA A 44 -6.63 3.62 20.98
C ALA A 44 -6.83 4.62 22.15
N GLY A 45 -6.86 5.92 21.85
CA GLY A 45 -7.13 6.96 22.84
C GLY A 45 -8.55 6.86 23.39
N ASN A 46 -9.52 6.70 22.49
CA ASN A 46 -10.94 6.61 22.83
C ASN A 46 -11.27 5.32 23.58
N ALA A 47 -10.73 4.17 23.15
CA ALA A 47 -10.87 2.91 23.87
C ALA A 47 -10.37 3.01 25.32
N ARG A 48 -9.17 3.61 25.52
CA ARG A 48 -8.62 3.82 26.85
C ARG A 48 -9.48 4.75 27.71
N ALA A 49 -9.98 5.85 27.14
CA ALA A 49 -10.85 6.77 27.87
C ALA A 49 -12.14 6.07 28.33
N HIS A 50 -12.78 5.32 27.42
CA HIS A 50 -13.98 4.53 27.71
C HIS A 50 -13.73 3.47 28.81
N GLU A 51 -12.61 2.76 28.78
CA GLU A 51 -12.24 1.79 29.83
C GLU A 51 -12.07 2.43 31.21
N LEU A 52 -11.59 3.67 31.27
CA LEU A 52 -11.37 4.40 32.52
C LEU A 52 -12.64 5.06 33.07
N GLY A 53 -13.71 5.15 32.26
CA GLY A 53 -15.00 5.70 32.67
C GLY A 53 -14.95 7.19 33.04
N GLU A 54 -14.11 7.98 32.35
CA GLU A 54 -14.00 9.43 32.54
C GLU A 54 -15.31 10.15 32.18
N ASP A 55 -15.61 11.30 32.80
CA ASP A 55 -16.87 12.06 32.66
C ASP A 55 -17.19 12.52 31.22
N PHE A 56 -16.21 12.47 30.31
CA PHE A 56 -16.36 12.78 28.88
C PHE A 56 -15.88 11.64 27.98
N SER A 57 -15.95 10.40 28.47
CA SER A 57 -15.54 9.24 27.69
C SER A 57 -16.40 9.08 26.44
N PRO A 58 -15.79 8.69 25.31
CA PRO A 58 -16.54 8.31 24.11
C PRO A 58 -17.48 7.16 24.44
N GLY A 59 -18.70 7.20 23.90
CA GLY A 59 -19.68 6.14 24.10
C GLY A 59 -19.43 4.93 23.18
N PRO A 60 -20.22 3.85 23.34
CA PRO A 60 -20.12 2.68 22.45
C PRO A 60 -20.29 3.00 20.96
N GLU A 61 -21.10 4.00 20.62
CA GLU A 61 -21.30 4.45 19.23
C GLU A 61 -20.05 5.10 18.63
N ASP A 62 -19.28 5.82 19.45
CA ASP A 62 -18.02 6.45 19.05
C ASP A 62 -16.95 5.38 18.81
N LEU A 63 -16.87 4.37 19.68
CA LEU A 63 -15.95 3.24 19.49
C LEU A 63 -16.26 2.44 18.22
N GLU A 64 -17.54 2.24 17.91
CA GLU A 64 -17.97 1.59 16.68
C GLU A 64 -17.63 2.44 15.43
N LEU A 65 -17.71 3.77 15.54
CA LEU A 65 -17.26 4.66 14.47
C LEU A 65 -15.74 4.59 14.28
N ASP A 66 -14.98 4.59 15.37
CA ASP A 66 -13.52 4.47 15.34
C ASP A 66 -13.10 3.14 14.73
N PHE A 67 -13.74 2.03 15.12
CA PHE A 67 -13.51 0.71 14.54
C PHE A 67 -13.71 0.72 13.02
N ARG A 68 -14.88 1.15 12.55
CA ARG A 68 -15.19 1.20 11.11
C ARG A 68 -14.21 2.08 10.34
N THR A 69 -13.81 3.21 10.93
CA THR A 69 -12.86 4.14 10.33
C THR A 69 -11.47 3.52 10.26
N GLN A 70 -10.94 2.99 11.36
CA GLN A 70 -9.63 2.34 11.39
C GLN A 70 -9.60 1.14 10.44
N TRP A 71 -10.63 0.28 10.45
CA TRP A 71 -10.73 -0.88 9.56
C TRP A 71 -10.63 -0.47 8.08
N ALA A 72 -11.39 0.55 7.68
CA ALA A 72 -11.38 1.05 6.30
C ALA A 72 -10.03 1.66 5.91
N GLU A 73 -9.44 2.48 6.77
CA GLU A 73 -8.17 3.15 6.49
C GLU A 73 -7.00 2.13 6.42
N GLU A 74 -7.01 1.08 7.23
CA GLU A 74 -6.03 -0.03 7.16
C GLU A 74 -6.18 -0.84 5.87
N HIS A 75 -7.41 -1.16 5.46
CA HIS A 75 -7.67 -1.86 4.20
C HIS A 75 -7.20 -1.03 3.00
N LEU A 76 -7.53 0.26 2.96
CA LEU A 76 -7.10 1.17 1.90
C LEU A 76 -5.58 1.29 1.83
N LEU A 77 -4.87 1.27 2.97
CA LEU A 77 -3.40 1.28 2.98
C LEU A 77 -2.81 0.05 2.29
N VAL A 78 -3.34 -1.14 2.58
CA VAL A 78 -2.94 -2.38 1.90
C VAL A 78 -3.18 -2.27 0.40
N TRP A 79 -4.34 -1.75 -0.02
CA TRP A 79 -4.66 -1.58 -1.42
C TRP A 79 -3.71 -0.60 -2.14
N CYS A 80 -3.47 0.58 -1.55
CA CYS A 80 -2.52 1.56 -2.08
C CYS A 80 -1.11 0.97 -2.23
N ALA A 81 -0.64 0.24 -1.23
CA ALA A 81 0.68 -0.38 -1.25
C ALA A 81 0.77 -1.46 -2.33
N HIS A 82 -0.27 -2.28 -2.49
CA HIS A 82 -0.32 -3.29 -3.54
C HIS A 82 -0.31 -2.66 -4.94
N GLN A 83 -1.07 -1.58 -5.16
CA GLN A 83 -1.07 -0.87 -6.43
C GLN A 83 0.29 -0.26 -6.75
N LEU A 84 0.99 0.30 -5.75
CA LEU A 84 2.36 0.79 -5.92
C LEU A 84 3.29 -0.33 -6.40
N GLU A 85 3.25 -1.51 -5.78
CA GLU A 85 4.08 -2.65 -6.19
C GLU A 85 3.81 -3.08 -7.64
N ARG A 86 2.53 -3.16 -8.02
CA ARG A 86 2.11 -3.50 -9.39
C ARG A 86 2.66 -2.53 -10.43
N TRP A 87 2.59 -1.23 -10.15
CA TRP A 87 3.09 -0.20 -11.05
C TRP A 87 4.61 -0.13 -11.09
N ARG A 88 5.31 -0.38 -9.98
CA ARG A 88 6.77 -0.54 -9.97
C ARG A 88 7.21 -1.71 -10.83
N GLY A 89 6.52 -2.84 -10.73
CA GLY A 89 6.77 -4.00 -11.59
C GLY A 89 6.47 -3.71 -13.06
N ARG A 90 5.44 -2.90 -13.37
CA ARG A 90 5.18 -2.46 -14.75
C ARG A 90 6.29 -1.55 -15.26
N LEU A 91 6.72 -0.55 -14.49
CA LEU A 91 7.78 0.38 -14.88
C LEU A 91 9.09 -0.36 -15.17
N ALA A 92 9.49 -1.32 -14.33
CA ALA A 92 10.68 -2.13 -14.57
C ALA A 92 10.59 -2.88 -15.91
N ARG A 93 9.43 -3.46 -16.25
CA ARG A 93 9.23 -4.15 -17.54
C ARG A 93 9.33 -3.20 -18.74
N GLU A 94 8.78 -1.98 -18.64
CA GLU A 94 8.91 -0.96 -19.69
C GLU A 94 10.37 -0.56 -19.93
N ARG A 95 11.21 -0.63 -18.88
CA ARG A 95 12.65 -0.37 -18.93
C ARG A 95 13.50 -1.58 -19.34
N GLY A 96 12.89 -2.75 -19.54
CA GLY A 96 13.63 -4.00 -19.74
C GLY A 96 14.42 -4.47 -18.51
N GLU A 97 14.08 -3.95 -17.33
CA GLU A 97 14.68 -4.30 -16.04
C GLU A 97 13.96 -5.48 -15.40
N THR A 98 14.62 -6.14 -14.44
CA THR A 98 13.96 -7.13 -13.59
C THR A 98 13.07 -6.42 -12.57
N PRO A 99 11.77 -6.77 -12.48
CA PRO A 99 10.88 -6.21 -11.46
C PRO A 99 11.39 -6.41 -10.04
N PRO A 100 11.13 -5.48 -9.11
CA PRO A 100 11.37 -5.71 -7.70
C PRO A 100 10.66 -7.00 -7.22
N PRO A 101 11.24 -7.72 -6.26
CA PRO A 101 10.59 -8.91 -5.70
C PRO A 101 9.24 -8.54 -5.07
N GLU A 102 8.24 -9.40 -5.28
CA GLU A 102 6.89 -9.28 -4.72
C GLU A 102 6.92 -9.45 -3.20
N ASN A 103 6.35 -8.51 -2.46
CA ASN A 103 6.20 -8.63 -1.02
C ASN A 103 5.09 -9.65 -0.70
N GLN A 104 5.50 -10.84 -0.26
CA GLN A 104 4.57 -11.94 0.01
C GLN A 104 3.56 -11.61 1.11
N ASP A 105 3.96 -10.88 2.16
CA ASP A 105 3.07 -10.48 3.25
C ASP A 105 2.01 -9.49 2.76
N LEU A 106 2.41 -8.55 1.89
CA LEU A 106 1.49 -7.59 1.29
C LEU A 106 0.48 -8.25 0.38
N LYS A 107 0.94 -9.19 -0.46
CA LYS A 107 0.07 -10.01 -1.29
C LYS A 107 -0.90 -10.83 -0.46
N LEU A 108 -0.41 -11.48 0.58
CA LEU A 108 -1.21 -12.33 1.44
C LEU A 108 -2.32 -11.53 2.16
N ALA A 109 -1.97 -10.37 2.72
CA ALA A 109 -2.94 -9.47 3.33
C ALA A 109 -3.97 -8.98 2.31
N ARG A 110 -3.52 -8.53 1.13
CA ARG A 110 -4.41 -8.07 0.06
C ARG A 110 -5.37 -9.18 -0.40
N ASP A 111 -4.87 -10.39 -0.65
CA ASP A 111 -5.69 -11.51 -1.12
C ASP A 111 -6.67 -11.96 -0.03
N ALA A 112 -6.29 -11.87 1.25
CA ALA A 112 -7.19 -12.17 2.36
C ALA A 112 -8.33 -11.15 2.47
N LEU A 113 -8.03 -9.87 2.25
CA LEU A 113 -9.00 -8.79 2.28
C LEU A 113 -9.93 -8.78 1.05
N GLU A 114 -9.39 -9.07 -0.14
CA GLU A 114 -10.15 -9.13 -1.40
C GLU A 114 -11.22 -10.23 -1.38
N HIS A 115 -10.92 -11.37 -0.73
CA HIS A 115 -11.83 -12.52 -0.63
C HIS A 115 -12.43 -12.67 0.76
N LEU A 116 -12.47 -11.59 1.55
CA LEU A 116 -12.96 -11.65 2.93
C LEU A 116 -14.46 -11.98 2.98
N ASP A 117 -15.23 -11.58 1.98
CA ASP A 117 -16.67 -11.87 1.85
C ASP A 117 -16.98 -13.36 1.68
N GLU A 118 -16.00 -14.15 1.23
CA GLU A 118 -16.10 -15.61 1.08
C GLU A 118 -15.73 -16.36 2.38
N ALA A 119 -15.31 -15.67 3.43
CA ALA A 119 -14.80 -16.28 4.66
C ALA A 119 -15.90 -16.88 5.54
N ALA A 120 -15.50 -17.84 6.38
CA ALA A 120 -16.28 -18.23 7.54
C ALA A 120 -15.92 -17.31 8.72
N PHE A 121 -16.93 -16.78 9.41
CA PHE A 121 -16.77 -15.85 10.52
C PHE A 121 -17.17 -16.50 11.86
N ALA A 122 -16.29 -16.45 12.84
CA ALA A 122 -16.55 -16.87 14.21
C ALA A 122 -15.57 -16.19 15.17
N ASP A 123 -16.00 -15.86 16.39
CA ASP A 123 -15.14 -15.37 17.47
C ASP A 123 -14.19 -14.21 17.07
N GLU A 124 -14.73 -13.20 16.36
CA GLU A 124 -13.95 -12.05 15.85
C GLU A 124 -12.82 -12.41 14.87
N GLU A 125 -12.93 -13.55 14.22
CA GLU A 125 -11.95 -14.03 13.25
C GLU A 125 -12.64 -14.41 11.93
N ALA A 126 -11.94 -14.14 10.83
CA ALA A 126 -12.26 -14.68 9.51
C ALA A 126 -11.32 -15.85 9.19
N ARG A 127 -11.91 -16.98 8.81
CA ARG A 127 -11.22 -18.23 8.50
C ARG A 127 -11.64 -18.75 7.15
N SER A 128 -10.82 -19.63 6.60
CA SER A 128 -11.20 -20.32 5.37
C SER A 128 -12.45 -21.18 5.60
N PRO A 129 -13.45 -21.13 4.72
CA PRO A 129 -14.66 -21.96 4.87
C PRO A 129 -14.42 -23.44 4.59
N ALA A 130 -13.25 -23.80 4.03
CA ALA A 130 -12.88 -25.18 3.71
C ALA A 130 -11.36 -25.39 3.76
N ASP A 131 -10.93 -26.62 4.04
CA ASP A 131 -9.50 -26.96 4.14
C ASP A 131 -8.75 -26.89 2.80
N ARG A 132 -9.48 -26.90 1.68
CA ARG A 132 -8.93 -26.91 0.31
C ARG A 132 -9.82 -26.09 -0.63
N GLY A 133 -9.23 -25.64 -1.73
CA GLY A 133 -9.92 -24.86 -2.77
C GLY A 133 -9.35 -23.46 -2.96
N SER A 134 -9.97 -22.67 -3.84
CA SER A 134 -9.65 -21.25 -4.03
C SER A 134 -10.17 -20.40 -2.88
N ALA A 135 -11.40 -20.66 -2.42
CA ALA A 135 -12.02 -19.93 -1.32
C ALA A 135 -11.16 -20.00 -0.04
N GLY A 136 -10.92 -18.83 0.56
CA GLY A 136 -10.10 -18.66 1.76
C GLY A 136 -8.65 -19.14 1.63
N ARG A 137 -8.10 -19.27 0.42
CA ARG A 137 -6.69 -19.68 0.23
C ARG A 137 -5.72 -18.75 0.93
N ALA A 138 -5.91 -17.44 0.82
CA ALA A 138 -5.08 -16.45 1.47
C ALA A 138 -5.18 -16.54 3.00
N LEU A 139 -6.40 -16.74 3.54
CA LEU A 139 -6.62 -16.94 4.98
C LEU A 139 -5.83 -18.13 5.53
N ARG A 140 -5.73 -19.24 4.79
CA ARG A 140 -4.89 -20.40 5.19
C ARG A 140 -3.38 -20.10 5.17
N GLY A 141 -2.95 -19.07 4.45
CA GLY A 141 -1.55 -18.64 4.44
C GLY A 141 -1.20 -17.69 5.58
N LEU A 142 -2.19 -17.03 6.20
CA LEU A 142 -1.96 -16.11 7.32
C LEU A 142 -1.48 -16.84 8.59
N PRO A 143 -0.79 -16.14 9.51
CA PRO A 143 -0.43 -16.67 10.81
C PRO A 143 -1.63 -17.29 11.53
N GLY A 144 -1.50 -18.57 11.88
CA GLY A 144 -2.58 -19.32 12.53
C GLY A 144 -3.85 -19.48 11.68
N GLN A 145 -3.72 -19.37 10.35
CA GLN A 145 -4.73 -19.66 9.33
C GLN A 145 -6.01 -18.85 9.49
N ARG A 146 -5.87 -17.59 9.88
CA ARG A 146 -6.98 -16.67 10.17
C ARG A 146 -6.58 -15.23 9.95
N LEU A 147 -7.60 -14.39 9.81
CA LEU A 147 -7.51 -12.95 9.90
C LEU A 147 -8.29 -12.50 11.14
N ARG A 148 -7.64 -11.84 12.10
CA ARG A 148 -8.38 -11.17 13.18
C ARG A 148 -9.17 -9.99 12.64
N LEU A 149 -10.39 -9.85 13.13
CA LEU A 149 -11.26 -8.71 12.89
C LEU A 149 -11.09 -7.63 13.97
N SER A 150 -10.42 -7.95 15.09
CA SER A 150 -9.99 -6.97 16.09
C SER A 150 -8.84 -6.10 15.59
N LEU A 151 -8.75 -4.88 16.11
CA LEU A 151 -7.81 -3.83 15.66
C LEU A 151 -6.81 -3.38 16.74
N ASP A 152 -6.51 -4.27 17.68
CA ASP A 152 -5.68 -4.03 18.88
C ASP A 152 -4.16 -4.22 18.67
N GLY A 153 -3.73 -4.60 17.46
CA GLY A 153 -2.35 -4.90 17.12
C GLY A 153 -1.54 -3.72 16.56
N SER A 154 -0.20 -3.81 16.66
CA SER A 154 0.73 -2.85 16.04
C SER A 154 0.93 -3.08 14.54
N THR A 155 0.63 -4.28 14.04
CA THR A 155 0.70 -4.65 12.62
C THR A 155 -0.66 -4.49 11.94
N LEU A 156 -0.69 -4.21 10.64
CA LEU A 156 -1.90 -4.37 9.83
C LEU A 156 -2.12 -5.87 9.60
N PHE A 157 -3.30 -6.37 9.99
CA PHE A 157 -3.74 -7.73 9.68
C PHE A 157 -2.72 -8.82 10.05
N GLU A 158 -2.00 -8.64 11.17
CA GLU A 158 -0.98 -9.55 11.73
C GLU A 158 0.30 -9.78 10.90
N VAL A 159 0.40 -9.24 9.67
CA VAL A 159 1.51 -9.54 8.76
C VAL A 159 2.26 -8.33 8.24
N LEU A 160 1.71 -7.12 8.35
CA LEU A 160 2.30 -5.92 7.75
C LEU A 160 2.64 -4.85 8.78
N ASP A 161 3.82 -4.25 8.61
CA ASP A 161 4.22 -3.05 9.35
C ASP A 161 3.83 -1.79 8.56
N PRO A 162 2.89 -0.96 9.05
CA PRO A 162 2.46 0.25 8.35
C PRO A 162 3.58 1.30 8.22
N GLU A 163 4.51 1.38 9.17
CA GLU A 163 5.63 2.32 9.10
C GLU A 163 6.62 1.92 8.00
N ARG A 164 6.84 0.61 7.86
CA ARG A 164 7.67 0.09 6.78
C ARG A 164 7.08 0.38 5.40
N LEU A 165 5.75 0.28 5.24
CA LEU A 165 5.08 0.63 3.98
C LEU A 165 5.26 2.11 3.62
N ASP A 166 5.11 3.01 4.59
CA ASP A 166 5.36 4.45 4.43
C ASP A 166 6.81 4.75 4.03
N GLN A 167 7.78 4.15 4.76
CA GLN A 167 9.21 4.32 4.47
C GLN A 167 9.59 3.84 3.06
N GLU A 168 9.07 2.70 2.62
CA GLU A 168 9.30 2.20 1.27
C GLU A 168 8.68 3.11 0.21
N ALA A 169 7.46 3.62 0.43
CA ALA A 169 6.84 4.58 -0.48
C ALA A 169 7.63 5.89 -0.56
N LEU A 170 8.14 6.41 0.57
CA LEU A 170 9.00 7.59 0.61
C LEU A 170 10.28 7.40 -0.19
N LYS A 171 10.92 6.23 -0.10
CA LYS A 171 12.11 5.90 -0.91
C LYS A 171 11.77 5.92 -2.40
N VAL A 172 10.63 5.36 -2.78
CA VAL A 172 10.18 5.31 -4.18
C VAL A 172 9.90 6.71 -4.73
N VAL A 173 9.15 7.55 -4.02
CA VAL A 173 8.90 8.94 -4.44
C VAL A 173 10.22 9.69 -4.62
N LYS A 174 11.11 9.63 -3.63
CA LYS A 174 12.42 10.31 -3.69
C LYS A 174 13.23 9.86 -4.91
N SER A 175 13.26 8.56 -5.20
CA SER A 175 13.96 8.02 -6.37
C SER A 175 13.37 8.55 -7.68
N VAL A 176 12.04 8.61 -7.81
CA VAL A 176 11.38 9.11 -9.02
C VAL A 176 11.62 10.62 -9.19
N GLU A 177 11.51 11.41 -8.13
CA GLU A 177 11.75 12.86 -8.21
C GLU A 177 13.22 13.18 -8.55
N GLN A 178 14.17 12.42 -7.99
CA GLN A 178 15.60 12.57 -8.33
C GLN A 178 15.86 12.25 -9.81
N GLU A 179 15.23 11.20 -10.34
CA GLU A 179 15.32 10.85 -11.75
C GLU A 179 14.76 11.95 -12.66
N LEU A 180 13.58 12.48 -12.32
CA LEU A 180 12.93 13.55 -13.08
C LEU A 180 13.75 14.84 -13.05
N ALA A 181 14.30 15.20 -11.89
CA ALA A 181 15.18 16.36 -11.76
C ALA A 181 16.44 16.21 -12.62
N GLY A 182 17.07 15.03 -12.61
CA GLY A 182 18.22 14.74 -13.46
C GLY A 182 17.92 14.88 -14.96
N ARG A 183 16.77 14.38 -15.41
CA ARG A 183 16.32 14.53 -16.81
C ARG A 183 16.06 16.00 -17.18
N ALA A 184 15.49 16.79 -16.28
CA ALA A 184 15.25 18.21 -16.51
C ALA A 184 16.55 19.00 -16.64
N VAL A 185 17.55 18.68 -15.80
CA VAL A 185 18.90 19.30 -15.89
C VAL A 185 19.56 18.94 -17.22
N ALA A 186 19.58 17.65 -17.60
CA ALA A 186 20.17 17.21 -18.87
C ALA A 186 19.51 17.88 -20.09
N ALA A 187 18.19 17.98 -20.11
CA ALA A 187 17.46 18.65 -21.17
C ALA A 187 17.80 20.15 -21.26
N TYR A 188 18.00 20.81 -20.12
CA TYR A 188 18.43 22.21 -20.09
C TYR A 188 19.87 22.38 -20.60
N GLU A 189 20.78 21.48 -20.22
CA GLU A 189 22.17 21.49 -20.69
C GLU A 189 22.27 21.28 -22.21
N ASP A 190 21.46 20.39 -22.78
CA ASP A 190 21.41 20.17 -24.22
C ASP A 190 20.88 21.40 -24.97
N LEU A 191 19.79 22.02 -24.47
CA LEU A 191 19.26 23.28 -25.01
C LEU A 191 20.30 24.41 -24.94
N ALA A 192 21.00 24.54 -23.82
CA ALA A 192 22.04 25.55 -23.62
C ALA A 192 23.28 25.30 -24.51
N ALA A 193 23.58 24.04 -24.82
CA ALA A 193 24.64 23.63 -25.74
C ALA A 193 24.24 23.74 -27.23
N GLY A 194 23.00 24.11 -27.54
CA GLY A 194 22.49 24.21 -28.91
C GLY A 194 22.36 22.87 -29.63
N ARG A 195 22.12 21.78 -28.89
CA ARG A 195 21.94 20.42 -29.41
C ARG A 195 20.48 19.97 -29.39
#